data_AF-A0A0K3A2V7-F1
#
_entry.id   AF-A0A0K3A2V7-F1
#
_cell.length_a   1.000
_cell.length_b   1.000
_cell.length_c   1.000
_cell.angle_alpha   90.00
_cell.angle_beta   90.00
_cell.angle_gamma   90.00
#
_symmetry.space_group_name_H-M   'P 1'
#
loop_
_entity.id
_entity.type
_entity.pdbx_description
1 polymer ?
#
loop_
_entity_poly.entity_id
_entity_poly.type
_entity_poly.pdbx_seq_one_letter_code
_entity_poly.pdbx_strand_id
1 'polypeptide(L)'
;MKTLVCVILVVVGTIALFASVLMQWRHYSQGRRLVLNALDMSFRHQSFPSEHGPLSGADLTVVKKSMQSMEGSYSRVHGLVPAVITADAFWYCVGPGPSWFLAIPVVTAGFGRVEVQWIVRPLTEQLMRISLQSDRKAFQRAFGDSAARA
;
A
#
# COMPACT_ATOMS: atom_id res chain seq x y z
N MET A 1 2.23 -45.11 31.88
CA MET A 1 3.40 -44.52 31.22
C MET A 1 3.13 -44.11 29.77
N LYS A 2 2.67 -45.01 28.89
CA LYS A 2 2.40 -44.72 27.46
C LYS A 2 1.38 -43.58 27.21
N THR A 3 0.29 -43.55 27.99
CA THR A 3 -0.75 -42.50 27.91
C THR A 3 -0.23 -41.12 28.30
N LEU A 4 0.55 -41.03 29.38
CA LEU A 4 1.17 -39.77 29.83
C LEU A 4 2.12 -39.19 28.77
N VAL A 5 2.96 -40.04 28.17
CA VAL A 5 3.89 -39.63 27.09
C VAL A 5 3.13 -39.13 25.87
N CYS A 6 2.03 -39.81 25.50
CA CYS A 6 1.21 -39.42 24.36
C CYS A 6 0.54 -38.04 24.57
N VAL A 7 0.01 -37.79 25.77
CA VAL A 7 -0.58 -36.48 26.13
C VAL A 7 0.47 -35.37 26.10
N ILE A 8 1.67 -35.61 26.63
CA ILE A 8 2.76 -34.63 26.61
C ILE A 8 3.16 -34.28 25.17
N LEU A 9 3.32 -35.27 24.29
CA LEU A 9 3.68 -35.03 22.89
C LEU A 9 2.63 -34.22 22.13
N VAL A 10 1.34 -34.49 22.36
CA VAL A 10 0.25 -33.71 21.76
C VAL A 10 0.27 -32.26 22.25
N VAL A 11 0.42 -32.04 23.56
CA VAL A 11 0.49 -30.70 24.14
C VAL A 11 1.68 -29.92 23.58
N VAL A 12 2.88 -30.50 23.58
CA VAL A 12 4.08 -29.86 23.02
C VAL A 12 3.91 -29.55 21.54
N GLY A 13 3.36 -30.47 20.75
CA GLY A 13 3.10 -30.27 19.32
C GLY A 13 2.12 -29.11 19.07
N THR A 14 1.03 -29.04 19.83
CA THR A 14 0.05 -27.94 19.68
C THR A 14 0.64 -26.58 20.08
N ILE A 15 1.44 -26.51 21.14
CA ILE A 15 2.14 -25.29 21.55
C ILE A 15 3.11 -24.83 20.45
N ALA A 16 3.88 -25.75 19.86
CA ALA A 16 4.84 -25.42 18.81
C ALA A 16 4.16 -24.90 17.52
N LEU A 17 3.03 -25.51 17.13
CA LEU A 17 2.23 -25.05 16.00
C LEU A 17 1.65 -23.66 16.27
N PHE A 18 1.07 -23.44 17.46
CA PHE A 18 0.50 -22.14 17.83
C PHE A 18 1.56 -21.03 17.87
N ALA A 19 2.74 -21.32 18.42
CA ALA A 19 3.87 -20.40 18.43
C ALA A 19 4.33 -20.03 17.00
N SER A 20 4.41 -21.02 16.10
CA SER A 20 4.77 -20.81 14.70
C SER A 20 3.77 -19.91 13.98
N VAL A 21 2.47 -20.15 14.17
CA VAL A 21 1.41 -19.32 13.58
C VAL A 21 1.47 -17.89 14.11
N LEU A 22 1.66 -17.71 15.42
CA LEU A 22 1.81 -16.39 16.03
C LEU A 22 3.04 -15.65 15.52
N MET A 23 4.19 -16.33 15.39
CA MET A 23 5.40 -15.73 14.83
C MET A 23 5.19 -15.31 13.38
N GLN A 24 4.61 -16.18 12.55
CA GLN A 24 4.31 -15.86 11.15
C GLN A 24 3.35 -14.68 11.02
N TRP A 25 2.30 -14.64 11.84
CA TRP A 25 1.36 -13.53 11.89
C TRP A 25 2.03 -12.23 12.34
N ARG A 26 2.89 -12.29 13.35
CA ARG A 26 3.65 -11.13 13.83
C ARG A 26 4.57 -10.59 12.74
N HIS A 27 5.36 -11.44 12.09
CA HIS A 27 6.23 -11.04 10.97
C HIS A 27 5.43 -10.44 9.81
N TYR A 28 4.31 -11.06 9.44
CA TYR A 28 3.43 -10.53 8.40
C TYR A 28 2.85 -9.16 8.78
N SER A 29 2.35 -9.02 10.00
CA SER A 29 1.76 -7.75 10.48
C SER A 29 2.79 -6.62 10.58
N GLN A 30 4.02 -6.92 10.99
CA GLN A 30 5.11 -5.96 11.05
C GLN A 30 5.57 -5.55 9.65
N GLY A 31 5.79 -6.52 8.75
CA GLY A 31 6.13 -6.26 7.35
C GLY A 31 5.06 -5.41 6.66
N ARG A 32 3.78 -5.69 6.90
CA ARG A 32 2.66 -4.87 6.40
C ARG A 32 2.73 -3.43 6.88
N ARG A 33 2.97 -3.20 8.18
CA ARG A 33 3.10 -1.85 8.73
C ARG A 33 4.28 -1.11 8.13
N LEU A 34 5.43 -1.77 7.99
CA LEU A 34 6.62 -1.17 7.39
C LEU A 34 6.36 -0.74 5.94
N VAL A 35 5.76 -1.61 5.13
CA VAL A 35 5.45 -1.29 3.72
C VAL A 35 4.43 -0.15 3.63
N LEU A 36 3.35 -0.19 4.43
CA LEU A 36 2.34 0.87 4.40
C LEU A 36 2.90 2.22 4.85
N ASN A 37 3.76 2.23 5.87
CA ASN A 37 4.42 3.45 6.34
C ASN A 37 5.40 3.97 5.28
N ALA A 38 6.18 3.10 4.65
CA ALA A 38 7.11 3.48 3.59
C ALA A 38 6.37 4.06 2.38
N LEU A 39 5.23 3.48 1.99
CA LEU A 39 4.35 4.02 0.94
C LEU A 39 3.84 5.42 1.30
N ASP A 40 3.29 5.62 2.50
CA ASP A 40 2.75 6.93 2.90
C ASP A 40 3.85 8.00 2.97
N MET A 41 4.97 7.67 3.61
CA MET A 41 6.10 8.60 3.76
C MET A 41 6.73 8.96 2.41
N SER A 42 7.01 7.97 1.55
CA SER A 42 7.59 8.23 0.23
C SER A 42 6.63 9.01 -0.67
N PHE A 43 5.34 8.70 -0.63
CA PHE A 43 4.33 9.44 -1.40
C PHE A 43 4.30 10.91 -1.01
N ARG A 44 4.29 11.23 0.29
CA ARG A 44 4.28 12.62 0.77
C ARG A 44 5.46 13.45 0.29
N HIS A 45 6.61 12.84 0.01
CA HIS A 45 7.81 13.52 -0.48
C HIS A 45 7.96 13.42 -2.01
N GLN A 46 7.06 12.70 -2.68
CA GLN A 46 7.09 12.55 -4.13
C GLN A 46 6.66 13.87 -4.80
N SER A 47 7.38 14.25 -5.84
CA SER A 47 7.06 15.41 -6.67
C SER A 47 6.17 15.02 -7.85
N PHE A 48 5.16 15.84 -8.14
CA PHE A 48 4.16 15.66 -9.18
C PHE A 48 4.19 16.86 -10.14
N PRO A 49 4.26 16.65 -11.46
CA PRO A 49 4.31 17.76 -12.41
C PRO A 49 2.94 18.46 -12.49
N SER A 50 2.89 19.77 -12.29
CA SER A 50 1.68 20.59 -12.54
C SER A 50 2.02 21.83 -13.37
N GLU A 51 1.00 22.47 -13.94
CA GLU A 51 1.16 23.68 -14.76
C GLU A 51 1.78 24.85 -13.99
N HIS A 52 1.55 24.92 -12.67
CA HIS A 52 2.05 25.99 -11.80
C HIS A 52 3.35 25.62 -11.09
N GLY A 53 4.00 24.53 -11.51
CA GLY A 53 5.21 23.98 -10.88
C GLY A 53 4.97 22.65 -10.18
N PRO A 54 6.03 22.01 -9.65
CA PRO A 54 5.90 20.71 -9.00
C PRO A 54 5.07 20.80 -7.72
N LEU A 55 4.10 19.88 -7.58
CA LEU A 55 3.32 19.67 -6.36
C LEU A 55 3.96 18.56 -5.52
N SER A 56 3.93 18.70 -4.20
CA SER A 56 4.30 17.61 -3.30
C SER A 56 3.12 16.64 -3.16
N GLY A 57 3.39 15.35 -2.97
CA GLY A 57 2.33 14.39 -2.64
C GLY A 57 1.59 14.74 -1.34
N ALA A 58 2.21 15.51 -0.44
CA ALA A 58 1.55 16.07 0.74
C ALA A 58 0.44 17.07 0.40
N ASP A 59 0.51 17.72 -0.76
CA ASP A 59 -0.48 18.68 -1.26
C ASP A 59 -1.61 18.00 -2.04
N LEU A 60 -1.50 16.68 -2.28
CA LEU A 60 -2.47 15.89 -3.01
C LEU A 60 -3.42 15.13 -2.08
N THR A 61 -4.69 15.07 -2.47
CA THR A 61 -5.68 14.20 -1.86
C THR A 61 -5.74 12.87 -2.60
N VAL A 62 -5.41 11.77 -1.93
CA VAL A 62 -5.59 10.42 -2.49
C VAL A 62 -7.06 10.01 -2.36
N VAL A 63 -7.79 10.04 -3.47
CA VAL A 63 -9.24 9.78 -3.50
C VAL A 63 -9.56 8.30 -3.52
N LYS A 64 -8.69 7.48 -4.14
CA LYS A 64 -8.83 6.03 -4.24
C LYS A 64 -7.46 5.35 -4.23
N LYS A 65 -7.37 4.24 -3.48
CA LYS A 65 -6.26 3.29 -3.53
C LYS A 65 -6.83 1.97 -4.02
N SER A 66 -6.53 1.58 -5.26
CA SER A 66 -6.78 0.22 -5.74
C SER A 66 -5.58 -0.63 -5.37
N MET A 67 -5.76 -1.82 -4.81
CA MET A 67 -4.65 -2.69 -4.45
C MET A 67 -5.06 -4.15 -4.66
N GLN A 68 -4.65 -4.72 -5.79
CA GLN A 68 -4.81 -6.15 -6.03
C GLN A 68 -3.60 -6.87 -5.40
N SER A 69 -3.83 -7.47 -4.22
CA SER A 69 -2.93 -8.42 -3.54
C SER A 69 -1.44 -8.03 -3.43
N MET A 70 -1.08 -7.27 -2.39
CA MET A 70 0.30 -7.24 -1.86
C MET A 70 0.59 -8.41 -0.91
N GLU A 71 -0.22 -9.47 -0.87
CA GLU A 71 -0.10 -10.50 0.18
C GLU A 71 1.25 -11.21 0.20
N GLY A 72 1.86 -11.46 -0.97
CA GLY A 72 3.20 -12.05 -1.09
C GLY A 72 4.35 -11.07 -0.82
N SER A 73 4.06 -9.80 -0.55
CA SER A 73 5.02 -8.71 -0.40
C SER A 73 5.44 -8.51 1.05
N TYR A 74 4.50 -8.68 1.98
CA TYR A 74 4.73 -8.40 3.40
C TYR A 74 5.64 -9.43 4.07
N SER A 75 5.53 -10.70 3.69
CA SER A 75 6.42 -11.77 4.18
C SER A 75 7.86 -11.63 3.67
N ARG A 76 8.05 -10.94 2.53
CA ARG A 76 9.38 -10.75 1.90
C ARG A 76 10.21 -9.61 2.48
N VAL A 77 9.63 -8.75 3.32
CA VAL A 77 10.38 -7.70 4.03
C VAL A 77 11.55 -8.30 4.84
N HIS A 78 11.33 -9.46 5.46
CA HIS A 78 12.36 -10.18 6.21
C HIS A 78 13.07 -11.27 5.41
N GLY A 79 12.85 -11.33 4.09
CA GLY A 79 13.55 -12.25 3.20
C GLY A 79 15.02 -11.90 3.05
N LEU A 80 15.86 -12.94 2.89
CA LEU A 80 17.29 -12.82 2.63
C LEU A 80 17.62 -12.41 1.19
N VAL A 81 16.64 -12.51 0.28
CA VAL A 81 16.78 -12.09 -1.11
C VAL A 81 15.86 -10.89 -1.35
N PRO A 82 16.40 -9.72 -1.71
CA PRO A 82 15.59 -8.57 -2.09
C PRO A 82 14.69 -8.93 -3.26
N ALA A 83 13.41 -8.61 -3.13
CA ALA A 83 12.46 -8.80 -4.21
C ALA A 83 11.88 -7.46 -4.64
N VAL A 84 11.93 -7.21 -5.94
CA VAL A 84 11.07 -6.20 -6.55
C VAL A 84 9.65 -6.73 -6.50
N ILE A 85 8.82 -5.96 -5.84
CA ILE A 85 7.40 -6.18 -5.68
C ILE A 85 6.74 -5.04 -6.43
N THR A 86 6.36 -5.31 -7.67
CA THR A 86 5.36 -4.50 -8.34
C THR A 86 4.05 -4.77 -7.62
N ALA A 87 3.69 -3.89 -6.69
CA ALA A 87 2.36 -3.93 -6.14
C ALA A 87 1.43 -3.46 -7.25
N ASP A 88 0.38 -4.23 -7.55
CA ASP A 88 -0.76 -3.76 -8.37
C ASP A 88 -1.58 -2.76 -7.55
N ALA A 89 -0.89 -1.70 -7.12
CA ALA A 89 -1.36 -0.63 -6.29
C ALA A 89 -1.45 0.63 -7.14
N PHE A 90 -2.63 1.20 -7.20
CA PHE A 90 -2.92 2.39 -8.00
C PHE A 90 -3.52 3.44 -7.09
N TRP A 91 -2.83 4.56 -6.92
CA TRP A 91 -3.30 5.68 -6.11
C TRP A 91 -3.78 6.77 -7.07
N TYR A 92 -5.08 7.03 -7.05
CA TYR A 92 -5.69 8.14 -7.77
C TYR A 92 -5.68 9.36 -6.88
N CYS A 93 -5.09 10.45 -7.38
CA CYS A 93 -4.80 11.64 -6.60
C CYS A 93 -5.38 12.88 -7.27
N VAL A 94 -5.85 13.82 -6.46
CA VAL A 94 -6.35 15.13 -6.88
C VAL A 94 -5.56 16.20 -6.15
N GLY A 95 -4.96 17.11 -6.90
CA GLY A 95 -4.25 18.28 -6.36
C GLY A 95 -5.10 19.54 -6.38
N PRO A 96 -4.54 20.67 -5.97
CA PRO A 96 -5.19 21.98 -6.13
C PRO A 96 -5.50 22.28 -7.60
N GLY A 97 -6.67 22.89 -7.84
CA GLY A 97 -7.13 23.21 -9.19
C GLY A 97 -7.34 21.98 -10.08
N PRO A 98 -7.23 22.11 -11.41
CA PRO A 98 -7.45 21.01 -12.36
C PRO A 98 -6.22 20.09 -12.46
N SER A 99 -5.83 19.46 -11.34
CA SER A 99 -4.66 18.58 -11.27
C SER A 99 -5.07 17.16 -10.85
N TRP A 100 -4.93 16.19 -11.75
CA TRP A 100 -5.26 14.79 -11.50
C TRP A 100 -4.08 13.89 -11.83
N PHE A 101 -3.82 12.90 -10.97
CA PHE A 101 -2.69 12.00 -11.13
C PHE A 101 -3.05 10.56 -10.83
N LEU A 102 -2.35 9.65 -11.49
CA LEU A 102 -2.21 8.26 -11.13
C LEU A 102 -0.78 8.03 -10.63
N ALA A 103 -0.64 7.56 -9.41
CA ALA A 103 0.62 7.19 -8.80
C ALA A 103 0.69 5.67 -8.60
N ILE A 104 1.75 5.05 -9.12
CA ILE A 104 1.97 3.60 -9.10
C ILE A 104 3.27 3.35 -8.32
N PRO A 105 3.23 2.71 -7.14
CA PRO A 105 4.42 2.42 -6.38
C PRO A 105 5.07 1.12 -6.87
N VAL A 106 6.37 1.18 -7.09
CA VAL A 106 7.26 0.04 -7.24
C VAL A 106 7.96 -0.15 -5.90
N VAL A 107 7.67 -1.24 -5.20
CA VAL A 107 8.20 -1.50 -3.86
C VAL A 107 9.31 -2.52 -3.95
N THR A 108 10.47 -2.23 -3.38
CA THR A 108 11.54 -3.21 -3.22
C THR A 108 11.71 -3.51 -1.73
N ALA A 109 11.62 -4.78 -1.36
CA ALA A 109 11.72 -5.19 0.04
C ALA A 109 12.71 -6.35 0.23
N GLY A 110 13.47 -6.29 1.33
CA GLY A 110 14.44 -7.31 1.72
C GLY A 110 15.33 -6.82 2.86
N PHE A 111 15.95 -7.74 3.60
CA PHE A 111 16.84 -7.40 4.73
C PHE A 111 16.23 -6.45 5.76
N GLY A 112 14.91 -6.52 6.00
CA GLY A 112 14.20 -5.64 6.91
C GLY A 112 14.03 -4.19 6.43
N ARG A 113 14.37 -3.91 5.16
CA ARG A 113 14.25 -2.59 4.53
C ARG A 113 13.15 -2.61 3.46
N VAL A 114 12.56 -1.44 3.26
CA VAL A 114 11.56 -1.18 2.22
C VAL A 114 11.96 0.09 1.51
N GLU A 115 12.10 0.02 0.20
CA GLU A 115 12.28 1.15 -0.71
C GLU A 115 11.05 1.27 -1.60
N VAL A 116 10.64 2.50 -1.90
CA VAL A 116 9.49 2.78 -2.76
C VAL A 116 9.89 3.79 -3.81
N GLN A 117 9.68 3.43 -5.08
CA GLN A 117 9.81 4.34 -6.21
C GLN A 117 8.43 4.57 -6.82
N TRP A 118 8.16 5.80 -7.27
CA TRP A 118 6.85 6.17 -7.78
C TRP A 118 6.89 6.44 -9.28
N ILE A 119 6.01 5.77 -10.02
CA ILE A 119 5.69 6.15 -11.39
C ILE A 119 4.47 7.05 -11.33
N VAL A 120 4.64 8.30 -11.75
CA VAL A 120 3.58 9.31 -11.78
C VAL A 120 3.10 9.51 -13.22
N ARG A 121 1.78 9.50 -13.40
CA ARG A 121 1.12 9.79 -14.67
C ARG A 121 0.06 10.89 -14.46
N PRO A 122 0.21 12.06 -15.11
CA PRO A 122 -0.89 13.02 -15.20
C PRO A 122 -2.12 12.39 -15.84
N LEU A 123 -3.29 12.75 -15.36
CA LEU A 123 -4.57 12.34 -15.90
C LEU A 123 -5.37 13.57 -16.31
N THR A 124 -6.19 13.40 -17.33
CA THR A 124 -7.26 14.36 -17.61
C THR A 124 -8.44 14.14 -16.66
N GLU A 125 -9.26 15.16 -16.48
CA GLU A 125 -10.50 15.05 -15.71
C GLU A 125 -11.38 13.88 -16.20
N GLN A 126 -11.52 13.75 -17.52
CA GLN A 126 -12.31 12.67 -18.14
C GLN A 126 -11.80 11.29 -17.74
N LEU A 127 -10.48 11.06 -17.78
CA LEU A 127 -9.89 9.78 -17.39
C LEU A 127 -10.07 9.52 -15.88
N MET A 128 -9.98 10.56 -15.05
CA MET A 128 -10.25 10.44 -13.61
C MET A 128 -11.72 10.07 -13.36
N ARG A 129 -12.68 10.72 -14.02
CA ARG A 129 -14.12 10.41 -13.90
C ARG A 129 -14.42 8.96 -14.30
N ILE A 130 -13.88 8.50 -15.43
CA ILE A 130 -14.05 7.11 -15.89
C ILE A 130 -13.46 6.13 -14.85
N SER A 131 -12.28 6.42 -14.31
CA SER A 131 -11.61 5.56 -13.32
C SER A 131 -12.36 5.45 -11.97
N LEU A 132 -13.18 6.45 -11.65
CA LEU A 132 -13.94 6.54 -10.41
C LEU A 132 -15.44 6.23 -10.59
N GLN A 133 -15.92 5.95 -11.80
CA GLN A 133 -17.35 5.83 -12.11
C GLN A 133 -18.11 4.82 -11.24
N SER A 134 -17.43 3.72 -10.84
CA SER A 134 -18.00 2.67 -9.99
C SER A 134 -17.79 2.89 -8.48
N ASP A 135 -17.02 3.92 -8.09
CA ASP A 135 -16.70 4.25 -6.70
C ASP A 135 -17.25 5.62 -6.34
N ARG A 136 -18.54 5.65 -5.96
CA ARG A 136 -19.27 6.89 -5.63
C ARG A 136 -18.56 7.72 -4.55
N LYS A 137 -17.92 7.09 -3.56
CA LYS A 137 -17.21 7.79 -2.48
C LYS A 137 -15.95 8.47 -3.01
N ALA A 138 -15.14 7.75 -3.78
CA ALA A 138 -13.96 8.34 -4.40
C ALA A 138 -14.33 9.46 -5.38
N PHE A 139 -15.40 9.25 -6.17
CA PHE A 139 -15.91 10.27 -7.08
C PHE A 139 -16.34 11.54 -6.34
N GLN A 140 -17.05 11.42 -5.22
CA GLN A 140 -17.43 12.56 -4.38
C GLN A 140 -16.22 13.27 -3.76
N ARG A 141 -15.18 12.53 -3.35
CA ARG A 141 -13.95 13.18 -2.85
C ARG A 141 -13.19 13.93 -3.94
N ALA A 142 -13.24 13.44 -5.18
CA ALA A 142 -12.55 14.04 -6.31
C ALA A 142 -13.31 15.26 -6.89
N PHE A 143 -14.65 15.22 -6.90
CA PHE A 143 -15.49 16.17 -7.64
C PHE A 143 -16.64 16.79 -6.83
N GLY A 144 -16.86 16.37 -5.57
CA GLY A 144 -17.92 16.90 -4.70
C GLY A 144 -17.46 18.14 -3.94
N ASP A 145 -18.29 19.18 -3.95
CA ASP A 145 -18.23 20.47 -3.23
C ASP A 145 -16.94 21.33 -3.29
N SER A 146 -15.83 20.82 -3.82
CA SER A 146 -14.68 21.64 -4.24
C SER A 146 -14.82 22.17 -5.68
N ALA A 147 -15.83 21.70 -6.43
CA ALA A 147 -16.18 22.24 -7.75
C ALA A 147 -16.91 23.60 -7.67
N ALA A 148 -17.26 24.09 -6.48
CA ALA A 148 -17.96 25.36 -6.25
C ALA A 148 -17.03 26.55 -5.93
N ARG A 149 -15.70 26.40 -6.12
CA ARG A 149 -14.71 27.50 -6.01
C ARG A 149 -13.81 27.59 -7.25
N ALA A 150 -14.43 27.61 -8.42
CA ALA A 150 -13.86 28.16 -9.64
C ALA A 150 -14.85 29.20 -10.20
#